data_AF-A0A554K881-F1
#
_entry.id   AF-A0A554K881-F1
#
_cell.length_a   1.000
_cell.length_b   1.000
_cell.length_c   1.000
_cell.angle_alpha   90.00
_cell.angle_beta   90.00
_cell.angle_gamma   90.00
#
_symmetry.space_group_name_H-M   'P 1'
#
loop_
_entity.id
_entity.type
_entity.pdbx_description
1 polymer ?
#
loop_
_entity_poly.entity_id
_entity_poly.type
_entity_poly.pdbx_seq_one_letter_code
_entity_poly.pdbx_strand_id
1 'polypeptide(L)'
;MFIALIAAAVILEVAGDVLFKQWSRTERTTLLVLGLGVYFAGSVFWAFSLRQEGLARAITVFTVANLAAAVLVGAYLFREELTLANRIGLALAFLSVLLMEW
;
A
#
# COMPACT_ATOMS: atom_id res chain seq x y z
N MET A 1 17.88 -6.24 -0.02
CA MET A 1 17.24 -6.13 -1.35
C MET A 1 15.72 -6.29 -1.25
N PHE A 2 15.23 -7.29 -0.53
CA PHE A 2 13.81 -7.50 -0.22
C PHE A 2 13.04 -6.24 0.22
N ILE A 3 13.48 -5.54 1.27
CA ILE A 3 12.81 -4.33 1.79
C ILE A 3 12.70 -3.24 0.72
N ALA A 4 13.71 -3.06 -0.13
CA ALA A 4 13.68 -2.06 -1.19
C ALA A 4 12.64 -2.40 -2.27
N LEU A 5 12.49 -3.70 -2.61
CA LEU A 5 11.45 -4.15 -3.55
C LEU A 5 10.05 -3.97 -2.97
N ILE A 6 9.86 -4.28 -1.69
CA ILE A 6 8.59 -4.05 -0.99
C ILE A 6 8.27 -2.56 -0.94
N ALA A 7 9.25 -1.71 -0.59
CA ALA A 7 9.04 -0.27 -0.54
C ALA A 7 8.65 0.29 -1.92
N ALA A 8 9.32 -0.15 -3.00
CA ALA A 8 8.96 0.23 -4.36
C ALA A 8 7.55 -0.25 -4.73
N ALA A 9 7.21 -1.50 -4.40
CA ALA A 9 5.88 -2.07 -4.65
C ALA A 9 4.79 -1.27 -3.92
N VAL A 10 5.00 -0.96 -2.64
CA VAL A 10 4.06 -0.18 -1.81
C VAL A 10 3.88 1.23 -2.37
N ILE A 11 4.96 1.93 -2.72
CA ILE A 11 4.85 3.29 -3.28
C ILE A 11 4.03 3.30 -4.56
N LEU A 12 4.26 2.32 -5.45
CA LEU A 12 3.51 2.18 -6.69
C LEU A 12 2.05 1.80 -6.42
N GLU A 13 1.81 0.85 -5.52
CA GLU A 13 0.44 0.42 -5.18
C GLU A 13 -0.38 1.58 -4.60
N VAL A 14 0.16 2.30 -3.63
CA VAL A 14 -0.48 3.49 -3.05
C VAL A 14 -0.72 4.57 -4.09
N ALA A 15 0.24 4.80 -5.01
CA ALA A 15 0.04 5.74 -6.10
C ALA A 15 -1.11 5.29 -7.03
N GLY A 16 -1.22 3.99 -7.30
CA GLY A 16 -2.35 3.39 -8.00
C GLY A 16 -3.68 3.63 -7.27
N ASP A 17 -3.73 3.38 -5.95
CA ASP A 17 -4.91 3.60 -5.12
C ASP A 17 -5.35 5.06 -5.12
N VAL A 18 -4.41 6.00 -5.06
CA VAL A 18 -4.69 7.44 -5.18
C VAL A 18 -5.31 7.76 -6.54
N LEU A 19 -4.76 7.22 -7.63
CA LEU A 19 -5.29 7.42 -8.98
C LEU A 19 -6.70 6.83 -9.13
N PHE A 20 -6.95 5.66 -8.56
CA PHE A 20 -8.30 5.07 -8.54
C PHE A 20 -9.28 5.92 -7.73
N LYS A 21 -8.85 6.48 -6.60
CA LYS A 21 -9.69 7.38 -5.80
C LYS A 21 -9.99 8.69 -6.53
N GLN A 22 -9.03 9.24 -7.27
CA GLN A 22 -9.25 10.40 -8.14
C GLN A 22 -10.14 10.08 -9.35
N TRP A 23 -10.00 8.89 -9.92
CA TRP A 23 -10.87 8.39 -10.97
C TRP A 23 -12.31 8.28 -10.49
N SER A 24 -12.55 7.70 -9.32
CA SER A 24 -13.89 7.58 -8.72
C SER A 24 -14.60 8.92 -8.53
N ARG A 25 -13.87 10.03 -8.40
CA ARG A 25 -14.44 11.39 -8.30
C ARG A 25 -14.64 12.11 -9.63
N THR A 26 -13.87 11.75 -10.66
CA THR A 26 -13.80 12.52 -11.93
C THR A 26 -14.32 11.74 -13.13
N GLU A 27 -14.54 10.42 -12.99
CA GLU A 27 -14.94 9.45 -14.02
C GLU A 27 -14.05 9.39 -15.30
N ARG A 28 -12.90 10.08 -15.31
CA ARG A 28 -11.99 10.11 -16.46
C ARG A 28 -11.29 8.78 -16.67
N THR A 29 -11.62 8.06 -17.74
CA THR A 29 -11.02 6.77 -18.11
C THR A 29 -9.48 6.79 -18.19
N THR A 30 -8.87 7.95 -18.49
CA THR A 30 -7.41 8.10 -18.49
C THR A 30 -6.79 7.83 -17.12
N LEU A 31 -7.46 8.23 -16.01
CA LEU A 31 -6.98 7.97 -14.65
C LEU A 31 -7.09 6.49 -14.28
N LEU A 32 -8.11 5.80 -14.80
CA LEU A 32 -8.27 4.36 -14.62
C LEU A 32 -7.13 3.59 -15.31
N VAL A 33 -6.84 3.93 -16.58
CA VAL A 33 -5.76 3.28 -17.34
C VAL A 33 -4.40 3.55 -16.71
N LEU A 34 -4.16 4.78 -16.26
CA LEU A 34 -2.91 5.14 -15.57
C LEU A 34 -2.80 4.41 -14.23
N GLY A 35 -3.87 4.38 -13.43
CA GLY A 35 -3.92 3.66 -12.15
C GLY A 35 -3.63 2.18 -12.33
N LEU A 36 -4.25 1.52 -13.32
CA LEU A 36 -3.97 0.14 -13.68
C LEU A 36 -2.51 -0.07 -14.09
N GLY A 37 -1.95 0.82 -14.91
CA GLY A 37 -0.55 0.72 -15.34
C GLY A 37 0.43 0.78 -14.16
N VAL A 38 0.20 1.70 -13.23
CA VAL A 38 1.01 1.83 -12.01
C VAL A 38 0.83 0.62 -11.10
N TYR A 39 -0.39 0.13 -10.95
CA TYR A 39 -0.70 -1.05 -10.13
C TYR A 39 -0.02 -2.33 -10.68
N PHE A 40 -0.04 -2.51 -12.00
CA PHE A 40 0.69 -3.59 -12.68
C PHE A 40 2.20 -3.49 -12.45
N ALA A 41 2.77 -2.29 -12.54
CA ALA A 41 4.19 -2.09 -12.26
C ALA A 41 4.52 -2.45 -10.80
N GLY A 42 3.70 -2.03 -9.83
CA GLY A 42 3.84 -2.40 -8.41
C GLY A 42 3.78 -3.91 -8.18
N SER A 43 2.83 -4.58 -8.83
CA SER A 43 2.65 -6.03 -8.77
C SER A 43 3.88 -6.82 -9.24
N VAL A 44 4.66 -6.27 -10.20
CA VAL A 44 5.91 -6.88 -10.64
C VAL A 44 6.95 -6.86 -9.51
N PHE A 45 7.14 -5.73 -8.84
CA PHE A 45 8.07 -5.63 -7.70
C PHE A 45 7.65 -6.53 -6.53
N TRP A 46 6.33 -6.59 -6.26
CA TRP A 46 5.75 -7.51 -5.30
C TRP A 46 6.08 -8.97 -5.62
N ALA A 47 5.87 -9.40 -6.87
CA ALA A 47 6.18 -10.76 -7.30
C ALA A 47 7.67 -11.11 -7.18
N PHE A 48 8.56 -10.15 -7.46
CA PHE A 48 10.00 -10.34 -7.24
C PHE A 48 10.39 -10.41 -5.76
N SER A 49 9.67 -9.70 -4.89
CA SER A 49 9.89 -9.75 -3.44
C SER A 49 9.58 -11.13 -2.86
N LEU A 50 8.54 -11.79 -3.39
CA LEU A 50 8.13 -13.14 -2.99
C LEU A 50 9.17 -14.22 -3.30
N ARG A 51 10.13 -13.95 -4.20
CA ARG A 51 11.24 -14.88 -4.47
C ARG A 51 12.30 -14.87 -3.37
N GLN A 52 12.31 -13.88 -2.47
CA GLN A 52 13.37 -13.69 -1.49
C GLN A 52 12.99 -14.13 -0.07
N GLU A 53 11.70 -14.13 0.26
CA GLU A 53 11.21 -14.42 1.61
C GLU A 53 9.96 -15.29 1.54
N GLY A 54 9.62 -15.94 2.67
CA GLY A 54 8.38 -16.69 2.78
C GLY A 54 7.16 -15.82 2.51
N LEU A 55 6.16 -16.35 1.78
CA LEU A 55 4.97 -15.61 1.36
C LEU A 55 4.26 -14.93 2.55
N ALA A 56 4.17 -15.62 3.68
CA ALA A 56 3.55 -15.10 4.91
C ALA A 56 4.29 -13.86 5.46
N ARG A 57 5.63 -13.88 5.50
CA ARG A 57 6.41 -12.73 5.96
C ARG A 57 6.28 -11.57 4.98
N ALA A 58 6.39 -11.86 3.68
CA ALA A 58 6.30 -10.84 2.65
C ALA A 58 4.95 -10.13 2.63
N ILE A 59 3.84 -10.88 2.70
CA ILE A 59 2.51 -10.29 2.61
C ILE A 59 2.19 -9.47 3.84
N THR A 60 2.65 -9.88 5.02
CA THR A 60 2.46 -9.09 6.24
C THR A 60 3.18 -7.76 6.17
N VAL A 61 4.48 -7.77 5.83
CA VAL A 61 5.27 -6.52 5.72
C VAL A 61 4.66 -5.60 4.66
N PHE A 62 4.29 -6.16 3.51
CA PHE A 62 3.65 -5.40 2.44
C PHE A 62 2.31 -4.81 2.84
N THR A 63 1.42 -5.62 3.42
CA THR A 63 0.06 -5.17 3.78
C THR A 63 0.11 -4.07 4.82
N VAL A 64 1.00 -4.16 5.82
CA VAL A 64 1.09 -3.13 6.86
C VAL A 64 1.78 -1.88 6.35
N ALA A 65 2.83 -2.01 5.54
CA ALA A 65 3.44 -0.86 4.88
C ALA A 65 2.46 -0.15 3.94
N ASN A 66 1.69 -0.92 3.15
CA ASN A 66 0.67 -0.39 2.25
C ASN A 66 -0.45 0.30 3.03
N LEU A 67 -0.98 -0.34 4.09
CA LEU A 67 -1.98 0.26 4.97
C LEU A 67 -1.47 1.58 5.56
N ALA A 68 -0.25 1.60 6.11
CA ALA A 68 0.31 2.80 6.71
C ALA A 68 0.47 3.93 5.69
N ALA A 69 1.01 3.62 4.51
CA ALA A 69 1.19 4.59 3.45
C ALA A 69 -0.15 5.09 2.89
N ALA A 70 -1.13 4.21 2.66
CA ALA A 70 -2.46 4.57 2.20
C ALA A 70 -3.20 5.46 3.22
N VAL A 71 -3.09 5.18 4.53
CA VAL A 71 -3.66 6.03 5.58
C VAL A 71 -2.99 7.40 5.63
N LEU A 72 -1.65 7.46 5.52
CA LEU A 72 -0.90 8.72 5.51
C LEU A 72 -1.26 9.57 4.28
N VAL A 73 -1.29 8.96 3.11
CA VAL A 73 -1.64 9.65 1.85
C VAL A 73 -3.12 10.02 1.83
N GLY A 74 -4.02 9.18 2.36
CA GLY A 74 -5.43 9.47 2.57
C GLY A 74 -5.64 10.71 3.44
N ALA A 75 -4.99 10.73 4.61
CA ALA A 75 -5.05 11.86 5.53
C ALA A 75 -4.45 13.15 4.93
N TYR A 76 -3.33 13.06 4.22
CA TYR A 76 -2.64 14.25 3.69
C TYR A 76 -3.30 14.79 2.40
N LEU A 77 -3.55 13.91 1.43
CA LEU A 77 -4.00 14.28 0.08
C LEU A 77 -5.52 14.46 0.00
N PHE A 78 -6.27 13.60 0.69
CA PHE A 78 -7.74 13.63 0.68
C PHE A 78 -8.34 14.31 1.91
N ARG A 79 -7.49 14.75 2.87
CA ARG A 79 -7.90 15.37 4.14
C ARG A 79 -8.92 14.56 4.91
N GLU A 80 -8.77 13.24 4.86
CA GLU A 80 -9.68 12.34 5.58
C GLU A 80 -9.46 12.48 7.10
N GLU A 81 -10.55 12.66 7.84
CA GLU A 81 -10.50 12.72 9.29
C GLU A 81 -10.13 11.34 9.85
N LEU A 82 -8.93 11.25 10.45
CA LEU A 82 -8.48 10.04 11.11
C LEU A 82 -9.22 9.86 12.44
N THR A 83 -10.26 9.05 12.42
CA THR A 83 -11.00 8.65 13.62
C THR A 83 -10.09 7.88 14.59
N LEU A 84 -10.47 7.88 15.87
CA LEU A 84 -9.72 7.18 16.93
C LEU A 84 -9.58 5.67 16.63
N ALA A 85 -10.58 5.08 15.99
CA ALA A 85 -10.56 3.69 15.53
C ALA A 85 -9.48 3.43 14.46
N ASN A 86 -9.31 4.33 13.47
CA ASN A 86 -8.27 4.20 12.45
C ASN A 86 -6.86 4.25 13.06
N ARG A 87 -6.65 5.08 14.08
CA ARG A 87 -5.37 5.17 14.80
C ARG A 87 -5.06 3.89 15.58
N ILE A 88 -6.05 3.34 16.28
CA ILE A 88 -5.91 2.06 17.00
C ILE A 88 -5.65 0.93 16.00
N GLY A 89 -6.40 0.87 14.89
CA GLY A 89 -6.19 -0.12 13.83
C GLY A 89 -4.78 -0.05 13.24
N LEU A 90 -4.24 1.15 13.00
CA LEU A 90 -2.87 1.33 12.54
C LEU A 90 -1.85 0.84 13.57
N ALA A 91 -2.04 1.14 14.86
CA ALA A 91 -1.15 0.68 15.93
C ALA A 91 -1.17 -0.86 16.06
N LEU A 92 -2.35 -1.49 15.94
CA LEU A 92 -2.48 -2.95 15.93
C LEU A 92 -1.82 -3.58 14.69
N ALA A 93 -1.90 -2.93 13.52
CA ALA A 93 -1.22 -3.39 12.32
C ALA A 93 0.31 -3.38 12.51
N PHE A 94 0.88 -2.33 13.09
CA PHE A 94 2.30 -2.29 13.45
C PHE A 94 2.70 -3.40 14.43
N LEU A 95 1.88 -3.65 15.46
CA LEU A 95 2.11 -4.76 16.40
C LEU A 95 2.09 -6.12 15.71
N SER A 96 1.21 -6.33 14.72
CA SER A 96 1.15 -7.57 13.95
C SER A 96 2.43 -7.82 13.16
N VAL A 97 3.06 -6.78 12.59
CA VAL A 97 4.35 -6.93 11.89
C VAL A 97 5.43 -7.32 12.86
N LEU A 98 5.52 -6.63 14.00
CA LEU A 98 6.51 -6.93 15.02
C LEU A 98 6.40 -8.40 15.44
N LEU A 99 5.19 -8.87 15.78
CA LEU A 99 4.96 -10.26 16.19
C LEU A 99 5.36 -11.31 15.14
N MET A 100 5.25 -11.00 13.84
CA MET A 100 5.64 -11.92 12.76
C MET A 100 7.12 -11.81 12.37
N GLU A 101 7.83 -10.79 12.85
CA GLU A 101 9.27 -10.63 12.64
C GLU A 101 10.11 -11.39 13.69
N TRP A 102 9.55 -11.64 14.88
CA TRP A 102 10.13 -12.49 15.93
C TRP A 102 9.92 -13.99 15.66
#